data_AF-A0A0F9MBA6-F1
#
_entry.id   AF-A0A0F9MBA6-F1
#
_cell.length_a   1.000
_cell.length_b   1.000
_cell.length_c   1.000
_cell.angle_alpha   90.00
_cell.angle_beta   90.00
_cell.angle_gamma   90.00
#
_symmetry.space_group_name_H-M   'P 1'
#
loop_
_entity.id
_entity.type
_entity.pdbx_description
1 polymer ?
#
loop_
_entity_poly.entity_id
_entity_poly.type
_entity_poly.pdbx_seq_one_letter_code
_entity_poly.pdbx_strand_id
1 'polypeptide(L)'
;MEHNTISQFTQSGIRLRWFSHYNTISRNTVLGSGSIILIGDSSKNTVLKDNNPIGYYTYEDLTLDDGDDEEKDEDNDIGKKDNINRASPIPPLNFLFIGLFLFVIITVIAIVVKHTN
;
A
#
# COMPACT_ATOMS: atom_id res chain seq x y z
N MET A 1 5.71 -18.46 13.23
CA MET A 1 4.76 -17.60 13.96
C MET A 1 3.37 -18.19 13.85
N GLU A 2 2.69 -18.41 14.97
CA GLU A 2 1.42 -19.13 14.97
C GLU A 2 0.44 -18.64 16.04
N HIS A 3 -0.87 -18.68 15.76
CA HIS A 3 -1.97 -18.37 16.70
C HIS A 3 -1.98 -16.93 17.26
N ASN A 4 -1.66 -15.94 16.44
CA ASN A 4 -1.69 -14.53 16.87
C ASN A 4 -2.90 -13.80 16.31
N THR A 5 -3.42 -12.84 17.09
CA THR A 5 -4.31 -11.79 16.59
C THR A 5 -3.51 -10.50 16.52
N ILE A 6 -3.35 -9.95 15.32
CA ILE A 6 -2.54 -8.78 15.00
C ILE A 6 -3.49 -7.72 14.46
N SER A 7 -3.48 -6.52 15.01
CA SER A 7 -4.43 -5.49 14.61
C SER A 7 -3.83 -4.09 14.58
N GLN A 8 -4.36 -3.22 13.72
CA GLN A 8 -4.08 -1.78 13.68
C GLN A 8 -2.64 -1.42 13.26
N PHE A 9 -2.19 -1.93 12.11
CA PHE A 9 -0.88 -1.59 11.54
C PHE A 9 -1.03 -0.79 10.24
N THR A 10 -0.38 0.37 10.15
CA THR A 10 -0.48 1.23 8.96
C THR A 10 0.12 0.58 7.71
N GLN A 11 1.27 -0.08 7.85
CA GLN A 11 1.97 -0.72 6.72
C GLN A 11 1.61 -2.19 6.55
N SER A 12 2.03 -3.06 7.49
CA SER A 12 1.73 -4.49 7.42
C SER A 12 1.58 -5.13 8.79
N GLY A 13 0.72 -6.16 8.89
CA GLY A 13 0.56 -6.93 10.12
C GLY A 13 1.75 -7.85 10.40
N ILE A 14 2.23 -8.55 9.38
CA ILE A 14 3.43 -9.39 9.45
C ILE A 14 4.38 -8.99 8.31
N ARG A 15 5.62 -8.65 8.64
CA ARG A 15 6.65 -8.28 7.66
C ARG A 15 7.82 -9.25 7.72
N LEU A 16 8.04 -10.01 6.64
CA LEU A 16 9.28 -10.72 6.40
C LEU A 16 10.21 -9.82 5.58
N ARG A 17 11.39 -9.53 6.12
CA ARG A 17 12.42 -8.74 5.42
C ARG A 17 13.08 -9.56 4.33
N TRP A 18 13.79 -8.89 3.42
CA TRP A 18 14.58 -9.57 2.39
C TRP A 18 15.48 -10.67 2.97
N PHE A 19 15.68 -11.72 2.18
CA PHE A 19 16.49 -12.90 2.53
C PHE A 19 16.01 -13.69 3.76
N SER A 20 14.73 -13.54 4.12
CA SER A 20 14.11 -14.38 5.15
C SER A 20 13.71 -15.73 4.55
N HIS A 21 14.29 -16.82 5.03
CA HIS A 21 14.05 -18.15 4.48
C HIS A 21 13.41 -19.11 5.49
N TYR A 22 12.68 -20.11 4.99
CA TYR A 22 12.15 -21.23 5.79
C TYR A 22 11.20 -20.81 6.93
N ASN A 23 10.37 -19.79 6.69
CA ASN A 23 9.41 -19.30 7.66
C ASN A 23 8.10 -20.09 7.60
N THR A 24 7.50 -20.37 8.76
CA THR A 24 6.11 -20.85 8.83
C THR A 24 5.26 -19.81 9.54
N ILE A 25 4.25 -19.29 8.84
CA ILE A 25 3.25 -18.36 9.36
C ILE A 25 1.90 -19.05 9.24
N SER A 26 1.28 -19.41 10.36
CA SER A 26 0.04 -20.15 10.34
C SER A 26 -0.96 -19.76 11.42
N ARG A 27 -2.27 -19.92 11.13
CA ARG A 27 -3.33 -19.67 12.13
C ARG A 27 -3.28 -18.27 12.75
N ASN A 28 -2.81 -17.26 12.03
CA ASN A 28 -2.81 -15.89 12.50
C ASN A 28 -4.02 -15.14 11.93
N THR A 29 -4.61 -14.25 12.73
CA THR A 29 -5.66 -13.32 12.31
C THR A 29 -5.09 -11.91 12.25
N VAL A 30 -5.15 -11.26 11.08
CA VAL A 30 -4.65 -9.89 10.88
C VAL A 30 -5.81 -8.97 10.53
N LEU A 31 -6.00 -7.89 11.28
CA LEU A 31 -7.15 -6.99 11.15
C LEU A 31 -6.70 -5.54 10.98
N GLY A 32 -7.28 -4.82 10.01
CA GLY A 32 -7.05 -3.39 9.84
C GLY A 32 -5.58 -3.05 9.56
N SER A 33 -4.93 -3.83 8.68
CA SER A 33 -3.57 -3.58 8.21
C SER A 33 -3.54 -3.20 6.74
N GLY A 34 -2.62 -2.33 6.31
CA GLY A 34 -2.41 -2.01 4.89
C GLY A 34 -2.12 -3.26 4.05
N SER A 35 -1.17 -4.07 4.49
CA SER A 35 -0.90 -5.42 3.96
C SER A 35 -0.98 -6.46 5.06
N ILE A 36 -1.63 -7.59 4.78
CA ILE A 36 -1.83 -8.66 5.78
C ILE A 36 -0.49 -9.29 6.18
N ILE A 37 0.20 -9.84 5.18
CA ILE A 37 1.55 -10.40 5.28
C ILE A 37 2.35 -9.83 4.11
N LEU A 38 3.47 -9.17 4.40
CA LEU A 38 4.40 -8.62 3.42
C LEU A 38 5.68 -9.47 3.40
N ILE A 39 6.00 -10.03 2.24
CA ILE A 39 7.17 -10.92 2.04
C ILE A 39 8.20 -10.23 1.15
N GLY A 40 9.42 -10.06 1.66
CA GLY A 40 10.54 -9.54 0.86
C GLY A 40 10.85 -10.43 -0.34
N ASP A 41 11.13 -9.83 -1.49
CA ASP A 41 11.19 -10.52 -2.80
C ASP A 41 12.28 -11.60 -2.87
N SER A 42 13.34 -11.47 -2.06
CA SER A 42 14.40 -12.48 -1.93
C SER A 42 14.13 -13.57 -0.88
N SER A 43 12.95 -13.59 -0.26
CA SER A 43 12.55 -14.63 0.70
C SER A 43 12.20 -15.93 -0.01
N LYS A 44 12.51 -17.07 0.62
CA LYS A 44 12.24 -18.40 0.02
C LYS A 44 11.67 -19.36 1.05
N ASN A 45 10.89 -20.33 0.58
CA ASN A 45 10.35 -21.43 1.39
C ASN A 45 9.53 -20.93 2.59
N THR A 46 8.76 -19.85 2.41
CA THR A 46 7.79 -19.40 3.41
C THR A 46 6.49 -20.16 3.21
N VAL A 47 6.05 -20.86 4.26
CA VAL A 47 4.78 -21.58 4.31
C VAL A 47 3.74 -20.70 4.98
N LEU A 48 2.65 -20.41 4.26
CA LEU A 48 1.48 -19.71 4.76
C LEU A 48 0.31 -20.69 4.85
N LYS A 49 -0.24 -20.91 6.04
CA LYS A 49 -1.31 -21.89 6.23
C LYS A 49 -2.36 -21.43 7.23
N ASP A 50 -3.63 -21.56 6.89
CA ASP A 50 -4.76 -21.28 7.80
C ASP A 50 -4.73 -19.85 8.42
N ASN A 51 -4.13 -18.85 7.74
CA ASN A 51 -4.18 -17.45 8.19
C ASN A 51 -5.48 -16.77 7.74
N ASN A 52 -5.89 -15.74 8.46
CA ASN A 52 -7.08 -14.95 8.19
C ASN A 52 -6.72 -13.44 8.17
N PRO A 53 -6.82 -12.75 7.03
CA PRO A 53 -7.22 -13.25 5.72
C PRO A 53 -6.15 -14.14 5.08
N ILE A 54 -6.55 -14.93 4.09
CA ILE A 54 -5.63 -15.77 3.31
C ILE A 54 -4.98 -14.90 2.24
N GLY A 55 -3.64 -14.85 2.23
CA GLY A 55 -2.89 -14.16 1.19
C GLY A 55 -1.60 -13.53 1.72
N TYR A 56 -0.79 -13.05 0.79
CA TYR A 56 0.38 -12.24 1.07
C TYR A 56 0.61 -11.27 -0.09
N TYR A 57 1.40 -10.24 0.19
CA TYR A 57 1.88 -9.26 -0.78
C TYR A 57 3.41 -9.33 -0.82
N THR A 58 3.98 -9.07 -1.99
CA THR A 58 5.41 -8.76 -2.16
C THR A 58 5.62 -7.24 -2.15
N TYR A 59 6.87 -6.77 -2.14
CA TYR A 59 7.12 -5.33 -2.21
C TYR A 59 6.79 -4.79 -3.61
N GLU A 60 6.90 -5.62 -4.64
CA GLU A 60 6.49 -5.29 -6.01
C GLU A 60 4.97 -5.06 -6.12
N ASP A 61 4.17 -5.74 -5.29
CA ASP A 61 2.70 -5.57 -5.26
C ASP A 61 2.28 -4.24 -4.61
N LEU A 62 3.14 -3.68 -3.77
CA LEU A 62 2.99 -2.34 -3.25
C LEU A 62 3.43 -1.41 -4.38
N THR A 63 2.48 -0.95 -5.19
CA THR A 63 2.72 0.20 -6.06
C THR A 63 3.15 1.33 -5.13
N LEU A 64 4.47 1.53 -5.06
CA LEU A 64 5.05 2.72 -4.47
C LEU A 64 4.47 3.85 -5.32
N ASP A 65 3.57 4.62 -4.73
CA ASP A 65 3.34 5.97 -5.21
C ASP A 65 4.73 6.59 -5.23
N ASP A 66 5.20 7.02 -6.41
CA ASP A 66 6.53 7.60 -6.61
C ASP A 66 6.61 8.92 -5.81
N GLY A 67 6.72 8.81 -4.49
CA GLY A 67 6.92 9.89 -3.56
C GLY A 67 8.31 9.75 -2.99
N ASP A 68 9.28 10.36 -3.67
CA ASP A 68 10.56 10.91 -3.17
C ASP A 68 11.28 10.19 -2.00
N ASP A 69 11.19 8.88 -1.90
CA ASP A 69 12.04 8.09 -1.00
C ASP A 69 13.24 7.59 -1.81
N GLU A 70 14.23 8.48 -1.95
CA GLU A 70 15.58 8.16 -2.39
C GLU A 70 16.24 7.14 -1.44
N GLU A 71 15.93 5.86 -1.59
CA GLU A 71 16.88 4.78 -1.25
C GLU A 71 17.51 4.31 -2.56
N LYS A 72 18.67 4.91 -2.86
CA LYS A 72 19.58 4.41 -3.88
C LYS A 72 20.08 3.03 -3.46
N ASP A 73 19.66 2.00 -4.17
CA ASP A 73 20.46 0.79 -4.32
C ASP A 73 20.55 0.45 -5.81
N GLU A 74 21.79 0.55 -6.29
CA GLU A 74 22.21 0.40 -7.67
C GLU A 74 22.06 -1.05 -8.16
N ASP A 75 21.67 -1.18 -9.42
CA ASP A 75 21.87 -2.30 -10.35
C ASP A 75 21.36 -3.70 -9.95
N ASN A 76 20.32 -4.16 -10.66
CA ASN A 76 20.55 -5.10 -11.76
C ASN A 76 19.30 -5.34 -12.61
N ASP A 77 19.51 -5.21 -13.92
CA ASP A 77 18.78 -5.81 -15.02
C ASP A 77 18.20 -7.20 -14.64
N ILE A 78 16.91 -7.45 -14.90
CA ILE A 78 16.40 -8.69 -15.52
C ILE A 78 14.88 -8.56 -15.73
N GLY A 79 14.50 -8.62 -17.00
CA GLY A 79 13.29 -9.34 -17.40
C GLY A 79 12.05 -8.49 -17.69
N LYS A 80 12.03 -7.85 -18.87
CA LYS A 80 10.78 -7.65 -19.63
C LYS A 80 9.94 -8.94 -19.59
N LYS A 81 8.77 -8.89 -18.95
CA LYS A 81 7.69 -9.83 -19.21
C LYS A 81 6.41 -9.06 -19.49
N ASP A 82 6.10 -9.06 -20.77
CA ASP A 82 4.89 -8.54 -21.36
C ASP A 82 3.72 -9.46 -20.99
N ASN A 83 2.82 -8.99 -20.12
CA ASN A 83 1.37 -9.28 -20.15
C ASN A 83 0.70 -8.68 -18.92
N ILE A 84 0.19 -7.45 -19.07
CA ILE A 84 -0.70 -6.85 -18.08
C ILE A 84 -2.02 -6.57 -18.79
N ASN A 85 -3.00 -7.45 -18.56
CA ASN A 85 -4.40 -7.05 -18.59
C ASN A 85 -4.58 -5.97 -17.53
N ARG A 86 -4.43 -4.71 -17.94
CA ARG A 86 -4.59 -3.54 -17.08
C ARG A 86 -6.02 -3.54 -16.52
N ALA A 87 -6.14 -3.74 -15.22
CA ALA A 87 -7.38 -3.44 -14.51
C ALA A 87 -7.74 -1.96 -14.72
N SER A 88 -9.03 -1.69 -14.89
CA SER A 88 -9.56 -0.37 -15.23
C SER A 88 -9.11 0.68 -14.20
N PRO A 89 -8.67 1.88 -14.64
CA PRO A 89 -8.17 2.91 -13.73
C PRO A 89 -9.30 3.37 -12.80
N ILE A 90 -9.04 3.29 -11.50
CA ILE A 90 -9.93 3.82 -10.48
C ILE A 90 -9.96 5.35 -10.64
N PRO A 91 -11.15 5.99 -10.72
CA PRO A 91 -11.21 7.43 -10.87
C PRO A 91 -10.61 8.13 -9.65
N PRO A 92 -9.71 9.12 -9.84
CA PRO A 92 -8.97 9.71 -8.74
C PRO A 92 -9.92 10.56 -7.88
N LEU A 93 -10.13 10.11 -6.64
CA LEU A 93 -10.88 10.81 -5.59
C LEU A 93 -10.41 12.27 -5.39
N ASN A 94 -9.19 12.59 -5.82
CA ASN A 94 -8.57 13.91 -5.70
C ASN A 94 -9.34 15.02 -6.44
N PHE A 95 -10.05 14.74 -7.54
CA PHE A 95 -10.83 15.78 -8.22
C PHE A 95 -11.98 16.33 -7.37
N LEU A 96 -12.61 15.48 -6.55
CA LEU A 96 -13.71 15.90 -5.68
C LEU A 96 -13.19 16.83 -4.58
N PHE A 97 -12.04 16.51 -3.98
CA PHE A 97 -11.40 17.34 -2.96
C PHE A 97 -10.92 18.69 -3.51
N ILE A 98 -10.31 18.71 -4.70
CA ILE A 98 -9.85 19.95 -5.35
C ILE A 98 -11.03 20.86 -5.67
N GLY A 99 -12.13 20.31 -6.20
CA GLY A 99 -13.35 21.07 -6.48
C GLY A 99 -13.97 21.69 -5.21
N LEU A 100 -14.04 20.92 -4.12
CA LEU A 100 -14.57 21.40 -2.85
C LEU A 100 -13.70 22.52 -2.26
N PHE A 101 -12.37 22.37 -2.35
CA PHE A 101 -11.42 23.36 -1.85
C PHE A 101 -11.52 24.69 -2.60
N LEU A 102 -11.57 24.65 -3.94
CA LEU A 102 -11.74 25.86 -4.75
C LEU A 102 -13.08 26.56 -4.48
N PHE A 103 -14.15 25.80 -4.26
CA PHE A 103 -15.47 26.35 -3.93
C PHE A 103 -15.45 27.19 -2.64
N VAL A 104 -14.78 26.69 -1.59
CA VAL A 104 -14.64 27.42 -0.33
C VAL A 104 -13.89 28.74 -0.54
N ILE A 105 -12.77 28.71 -1.27
CA ILE A 105 -11.97 29.91 -1.55
C ILE A 105 -12.79 30.97 -2.28
N ILE A 106 -13.50 30.60 -3.35
CA ILE A 106 -14.34 31.53 -4.12
C ILE A 106 -15.44 32.12 -3.24
N THR A 107 -16.07 31.29 -2.41
CA THR A 107 -17.14 31.73 -1.51
C THR A 107 -16.64 32.76 -0.50
N VAL A 108 -15.47 32.52 0.10
CA VAL A 108 -14.85 33.47 1.05
C VAL A 108 -14.51 34.79 0.36
N ILE A 109 -13.91 34.75 -0.83
CA ILE A 109 -13.60 35.96 -1.60
C ILE A 109 -14.88 36.75 -1.92
N ALA A 110 -15.95 36.08 -2.35
CA ALA A 110 -17.23 36.72 -2.66
C ALA A 110 -17.86 37.39 -1.43
N ILE A 111 -17.80 36.74 -0.26
CA ILE A 111 -18.29 37.31 0.99
C ILE A 111 -17.49 38.56 1.38
N VAL A 112 -16.16 38.50 1.29
CA VAL A 112 -15.29 39.64 1.59
C VAL A 112 -15.61 40.80 0.65
N VAL A 113 -15.59 40.59 -0.67
CA VAL A 113 -15.88 41.64 -1.66
C VAL A 113 -17.26 42.28 -1.45
N LYS A 114 -18.27 41.50 -1.05
CA LYS A 114 -19.61 42.02 -0.75
C LYS A 114 -19.65 42.88 0.53
N HIS A 115 -18.77 42.66 1.50
CA HIS A 115 -18.74 43.40 2.76
C HIS A 115 -17.76 44.58 2.76
N THR A 116 -16.89 44.69 1.75
CA THR A 116 -15.94 45.81 1.60
C THR A 116 -16.44 46.91 0.63
N ASN A 117 -17.53 46.66 -0.10
CA ASN A 117 -18.27 47.65 -0.91
C ASN A 117 -19.64 47.94 -0.30
#